data_AF-A0A1G6XX39-F1
#
_entry.id   AF-A0A1G6XX39-F1
#
_cell.length_a   1.000
_cell.length_b   1.000
_cell.length_c   1.000
_cell.angle_alpha   90.00
_cell.angle_beta   90.00
_cell.angle_gamma   90.00
#
_symmetry.space_group_name_H-M   'P 1'
#
loop_
_entity.id
_entity.type
_entity.pdbx_description
1 polymer ?
#
loop_
_entity_poly.entity_id
_entity_poly.type
_entity_poly.pdbx_seq_one_letter_code
_entity_poly.pdbx_strand_id
1 'polypeptide(L)'
;MNLKSVLFIGAAALTLAACGGGKNSPDEFEVVSRAPLVVPPEANLAPPRPGEPNAQTIDASGQAYEALFPGKKFKRSEPKSDAERDLLSRVGPSEPDVRSNVGQKDLAVVKKTLLLADILDADEREFRTDNVSVRRVSSGS
;
A
#
# COMPACT_ATOMS: atom_id res chain seq x y z
N MET A 1 -47.79 18.23 46.60
CA MET A 1 -46.54 17.80 45.95
C MET A 1 -45.55 17.46 47.04
N ASN A 2 -45.13 16.21 47.15
CA ASN A 2 -44.36 15.74 48.31
C ASN A 2 -42.91 16.22 48.22
N LEU A 3 -42.39 16.83 49.29
CA LEU A 3 -41.03 17.37 49.35
C LEU A 3 -39.95 16.35 48.96
N LYS A 4 -40.19 15.08 49.29
CA LYS A 4 -39.34 13.93 48.92
C LYS A 4 -39.23 13.73 47.41
N SER A 5 -40.32 13.95 46.67
CA SER A 5 -40.36 13.83 45.21
C SER A 5 -39.59 14.96 44.52
N VAL A 6 -39.65 16.18 45.07
CA VAL A 6 -38.87 17.33 44.57
C VAL A 6 -37.38 17.11 44.79
N LEU A 7 -36.99 16.60 45.96
CA LEU A 7 -35.60 16.28 46.28
C LEU A 7 -35.03 15.20 45.33
N PHE A 8 -35.82 14.16 45.03
CA PHE A 8 -35.42 13.09 44.13
C PHE A 8 -35.21 13.57 42.69
N ILE A 9 -36.11 14.41 42.18
CA ILE A 9 -36.01 14.97 40.82
C ILE A 9 -34.79 15.91 40.72
N GLY A 10 -34.56 16.74 41.74
CA GLY A 10 -33.39 17.63 41.78
C GLY A 10 -32.07 16.84 41.79
N ALA A 11 -31.98 15.80 42.63
CA ALA A 11 -30.81 14.94 42.67
C ALA A 11 -30.56 14.21 41.33
N ALA A 12 -31.61 13.71 40.68
CA ALA A 12 -31.51 13.06 39.37
C ALA A 12 -31.08 14.03 38.25
N ALA A 13 -31.52 15.30 38.30
CA ALA A 13 -31.08 16.31 37.34
C ALA A 13 -29.60 16.67 37.50
N LEU A 14 -29.10 16.75 38.75
CA LEU A 14 -27.69 16.99 39.06
C LEU A 14 -26.79 15.83 38.62
N THR A 15 -27.21 14.58 38.82
CA THR A 15 -26.44 13.41 38.35
C THR A 15 -26.42 13.30 36.83
N LEU A 16 -27.50 13.70 36.16
CA LEU A 16 -27.57 13.72 34.69
C LEU A 16 -26.66 14.79 34.08
N ALA A 17 -26.55 15.97 34.71
CA ALA A 17 -25.60 17.01 34.30
C ALA A 17 -24.13 16.57 34.49
N ALA A 18 -23.84 15.82 35.56
CA ALA A 18 -22.51 15.28 35.83
C ALA A 18 -22.08 14.13 34.88
N CYS A 19 -23.03 13.39 34.32
CA CYS A 19 -22.78 12.29 33.37
C CYS A 19 -22.62 12.73 31.90
N GLY A 20 -22.34 14.02 31.63
CA GLY A 20 -21.98 14.47 30.28
C GLY A 20 -23.18 14.84 29.41
N GLY A 21 -24.24 15.43 29.99
CA GLY A 21 -25.41 15.94 29.25
C GLY A 21 -25.13 17.08 28.25
N GLY A 22 -23.88 17.53 28.11
CA GLY A 22 -23.43 18.46 27.09
C GLY A 22 -22.42 17.78 26.17
N LYS A 23 -22.70 17.75 24.86
CA LYS A 23 -21.73 17.36 23.85
C LYS A 23 -20.65 18.45 23.77
N ASN A 24 -19.55 18.25 24.50
CA ASN A 24 -18.32 18.98 24.25
C ASN A 24 -17.62 18.28 23.07
N SER A 25 -18.09 18.55 21.85
CA SER A 25 -17.37 18.10 20.66
C SER A 25 -16.00 18.78 20.65
N PRO A 26 -14.90 18.03 20.50
CA PRO A 26 -13.58 18.63 20.32
C PRO A 26 -13.60 19.56 19.11
N ASP A 27 -12.93 20.71 19.20
CA ASP A 27 -12.83 21.65 18.09
C ASP A 27 -11.98 21.02 16.97
N GLU A 28 -12.63 20.63 15.87
CA GLU A 28 -11.96 20.04 14.70
C GLU A 28 -10.92 20.97 14.03
N PHE A 29 -10.90 22.25 14.40
CA PHE A 29 -9.92 23.24 13.93
C PHE A 29 -8.84 23.58 14.96
N GLU A 30 -8.88 22.98 16.15
CA GLU A 30 -7.85 23.18 17.16
C GLU A 30 -6.53 22.52 16.72
N VAL A 31 -5.54 23.36 16.41
CA VAL A 31 -4.20 22.89 16.04
C VAL A 31 -3.38 22.67 17.32
N VAL A 32 -3.27 21.40 17.73
CA VAL A 32 -2.37 21.00 18.83
C VAL A 32 -0.96 20.79 18.30
N SER A 33 0.03 21.47 18.89
CA SER A 33 1.45 21.23 18.58
C SER A 33 1.87 19.86 19.10
N ARG A 34 2.21 18.93 18.21
CA ARG A 34 2.87 17.68 18.62
C ARG A 34 4.32 17.97 19.03
N ALA A 35 4.82 17.23 20.01
CA ALA A 35 6.23 17.28 20.37
C ALA A 35 7.08 17.01 19.12
N PRO A 36 8.20 17.74 18.92
CA PRO A 36 9.06 17.54 17.77
C PRO A 36 9.55 16.09 17.72
N LEU A 37 9.51 15.49 16.52
CA LEU A 37 10.09 14.17 16.29
C LEU A 37 11.61 14.29 16.38
N VAL A 38 12.17 13.99 17.55
CA VAL A 38 13.62 13.91 17.74
C VAL A 38 14.08 12.56 17.20
N VAL A 39 14.88 12.61 16.13
CA VAL A 39 15.65 11.44 15.70
C VAL A 39 16.70 11.18 16.80
N PRO A 40 16.72 10.00 17.45
CA PRO A 40 17.71 9.71 18.48
C PRO A 40 19.13 9.87 17.91
N PRO A 41 20.07 10.48 18.66
CA PRO A 41 21.45 10.70 18.19
C PRO A 41 22.20 9.40 17.85
N GLU A 42 21.70 8.26 18.34
CA GLU A 42 22.24 6.91 18.11
C GLU A 42 21.53 6.15 16.98
N ALA A 43 20.68 6.78 16.16
CA ALA A 43 20.09 6.14 14.99
C ALA A 43 21.10 6.00 13.83
N ASN A 44 22.31 5.53 14.14
CA ASN A 44 23.29 5.04 13.18
C ASN A 44 22.87 3.64 12.72
N LEU A 45 21.69 3.55 12.09
CA LEU A 45 21.39 2.38 11.28
C LEU A 45 22.33 2.47 10.08
N ALA A 46 23.46 1.77 10.16
CA ALA A 46 24.31 1.56 9.00
C ALA A 46 23.40 1.03 7.89
N PRO A 47 23.33 1.69 6.72
CA PRO A 47 22.56 1.17 5.61
C PRO A 47 22.97 -0.28 5.39
N PRO A 48 22.02 -1.23 5.31
CA PRO A 48 22.36 -2.61 5.03
C PRO A 48 23.20 -2.63 3.76
N ARG A 49 24.31 -3.38 3.78
CA ARG A 49 25.21 -3.42 2.63
C ARG A 49 24.41 -3.81 1.39
N PRO A 50 24.57 -3.09 0.25
CA PRO A 50 23.90 -3.46 -0.98
C PRO A 50 24.20 -4.94 -1.31
N GLY A 51 23.15 -5.77 -1.37
CA GLY A 51 23.24 -7.19 -1.67
C GLY A 51 23.37 -8.16 -0.48
N GLU A 52 23.43 -7.67 0.76
CA GLU A 52 23.40 -8.54 1.94
C GLU A 52 21.94 -8.96 2.25
N PRO A 53 21.67 -10.25 2.55
CA PRO A 53 20.32 -10.69 2.86
C PRO A 53 19.76 -9.89 4.03
N ASN A 54 18.61 -9.24 3.83
CA ASN A 54 17.93 -8.49 4.89
C ASN A 54 17.78 -9.39 6.12
N ALA A 55 18.36 -8.96 7.25
CA ALA A 55 18.15 -9.64 8.53
C ALA A 55 16.65 -9.56 8.83
N GLN A 56 15.98 -10.71 8.71
CA GLN A 56 14.55 -10.88 8.93
C GLN A 56 13.64 -10.31 7.83
N THR A 57 13.67 -10.91 6.64
CA THR A 57 12.39 -11.17 5.96
C THR A 57 11.63 -12.19 6.79
N ILE A 58 11.06 -11.75 7.91
CA ILE A 58 9.89 -12.40 8.45
C ILE A 58 8.90 -12.42 7.29
N ASP A 59 8.55 -13.61 6.83
CA ASP A 59 7.50 -13.80 5.83
C ASP A 59 6.19 -13.34 6.47
N ALA A 60 5.92 -12.04 6.42
CA ALA A 60 4.76 -11.40 7.01
C ALA A 60 3.47 -12.00 6.42
N SER A 61 3.50 -12.37 5.14
CA SER A 61 2.45 -13.15 4.49
C SER A 61 2.26 -14.52 5.15
N GLY A 62 3.34 -15.24 5.44
CA GLY A 62 3.28 -16.53 6.14
C GLY A 62 2.73 -16.42 7.56
N GLN A 63 3.12 -15.40 8.32
CA GLN A 63 2.59 -15.16 9.66
C GLN A 63 1.11 -14.76 9.65
N ALA A 64 0.71 -13.86 8.75
CA ALA A 64 -0.68 -13.49 8.57
C ALA A 64 -1.53 -14.71 8.15
N TYR A 65 -0.98 -15.57 7.28
CA TYR A 65 -1.68 -16.77 6.85
C TYR A 65 -1.87 -17.78 7.99
N GLU A 66 -0.86 -18.01 8.83
CA GLU A 66 -1.00 -18.90 9.99
C GLU A 66 -2.01 -18.35 11.01
N ALA A 67 -2.04 -17.03 11.20
CA ALA A 67 -3.04 -16.39 12.07
C ALA A 67 -4.47 -16.53 11.53
N LEU A 68 -4.66 -16.46 10.21
CA LEU A 68 -5.96 -16.57 9.55
C LEU A 68 -6.40 -18.04 9.34
N PHE A 69 -5.45 -18.95 9.14
CA PHE A 69 -5.69 -20.34 8.77
C PHE A 69 -4.79 -21.30 9.57
N PRO A 70 -5.00 -21.41 10.90
CA PRO A 70 -4.14 -22.23 11.75
C PRO A 70 -4.13 -23.70 11.31
N GLY A 71 -2.93 -24.27 11.18
CA GLY A 71 -2.75 -25.67 10.78
C GLY A 71 -2.99 -25.96 9.29
N LYS A 72 -3.27 -24.94 8.45
CA LYS A 72 -3.25 -25.08 7.00
C LYS A 72 -1.87 -24.68 6.48
N LYS A 73 -1.18 -25.58 5.79
CA LYS A 73 0.07 -25.21 5.11
C LYS A 73 -0.23 -24.36 3.89
N PHE A 74 0.44 -23.23 3.76
CA PHE A 74 0.50 -22.46 2.53
C PHE A 74 1.00 -23.37 1.41
N LYS A 75 0.11 -23.82 0.51
CA LYS A 75 0.52 -24.57 -0.69
C LYS A 75 1.22 -23.59 -1.63
N ARG A 76 2.51 -23.36 -1.41
CA ARG A 76 3.35 -22.59 -2.32
C ARG A 76 3.50 -23.41 -3.59
N SER A 77 2.58 -23.18 -4.54
CA SER A 77 2.53 -23.73 -5.91
C SER A 77 2.79 -25.24 -6.02
N GLU A 78 1.80 -25.99 -6.50
CA GLU A 78 2.01 -27.35 -6.98
C GLU A 78 3.25 -27.43 -7.88
N PRO A 79 4.02 -28.54 -7.87
CA PRO A 79 5.18 -28.66 -8.76
C PRO A 79 4.74 -28.35 -10.19
N LYS A 80 5.36 -27.35 -10.81
CA LYS A 80 5.02 -26.91 -12.16
C LYS A 80 4.85 -28.10 -13.09
N SER A 81 3.81 -28.10 -13.91
CA SER A 81 3.65 -29.18 -14.90
C SER A 81 4.84 -29.19 -15.87
N ASP A 82 5.12 -30.31 -16.53
CA ASP A 82 6.26 -30.39 -17.46
C ASP A 82 6.14 -29.40 -18.62
N ALA A 83 4.91 -29.14 -19.08
CA ALA A 83 4.63 -28.10 -20.07
C ALA A 83 4.96 -26.69 -19.55
N GLU A 84 4.65 -26.38 -18.29
CA GLU A 84 4.99 -25.11 -17.66
C GLU A 84 6.50 -24.93 -17.49
N ARG A 85 7.22 -26.02 -17.17
CA ARG A 85 8.69 -26.01 -17.14
C ARG A 85 9.30 -25.73 -18.51
N ASP A 86 8.78 -26.36 -19.57
CA ASP A 86 9.27 -26.11 -20.93
C ASP A 86 9.06 -24.64 -21.34
N LEU A 87 7.87 -24.09 -21.07
CA LEU A 87 7.57 -22.69 -21.36
C LEU A 87 8.51 -21.74 -20.59
N LEU A 88 8.72 -21.98 -19.30
CA LEU A 88 9.62 -21.15 -18.49
C LEU A 88 11.07 -21.25 -18.93
N SER A 89 11.51 -22.41 -19.45
CA SER A 89 12.86 -22.57 -19.99
C SER A 89 13.10 -21.66 -21.21
N ARG A 90 12.05 -21.32 -21.97
CA ARG A 90 12.11 -20.43 -23.13
C ARG A 90 12.02 -18.95 -22.78
N VAL A 91 11.37 -18.61 -21.66
CA VAL A 91 11.11 -17.21 -21.25
C VAL A 91 12.34 -16.56 -20.59
N GLY A 92 13.34 -17.36 -20.18
CA GLY A 92 14.56 -16.86 -19.54
C GLY A 92 14.35 -16.40 -18.10
N PRO A 93 15.42 -16.05 -17.38
CA PRO A 93 15.33 -15.62 -15.99
C PRO A 93 14.64 -14.26 -15.87
N SER A 94 13.81 -14.09 -14.85
CA SER A 94 13.25 -12.78 -14.48
C SER A 94 14.29 -11.99 -13.70
N GLU A 95 14.47 -10.70 -14.03
CA GLU A 95 15.25 -9.80 -13.19
C GLU A 95 14.52 -9.56 -11.86
N PRO A 96 15.17 -9.80 -10.70
CA PRO A 96 14.53 -9.65 -9.39
C PRO A 96 14.06 -8.23 -9.09
N ASP A 97 14.70 -7.23 -9.71
CA ASP A 97 14.51 -5.81 -9.42
C ASP A 97 13.94 -5.02 -10.60
N VAL A 98 13.25 -5.70 -11.52
CA VAL A 98 12.70 -5.06 -12.73
C VAL A 98 11.85 -3.84 -12.38
N ARG A 99 11.10 -3.86 -11.26
CA ARG A 99 10.23 -2.76 -10.81
C ARG A 99 10.98 -1.48 -10.41
N SER A 100 12.16 -1.62 -9.83
CA SER A 100 12.99 -0.48 -9.45
C SER A 100 13.76 0.07 -10.65
N ASN A 101 14.06 -0.80 -11.62
CA ASN A 101 14.84 -0.46 -12.80
C ASN A 101 14.00 -0.04 -14.01
N VAL A 102 12.66 -0.04 -13.94
CA VAL A 102 11.73 0.39 -15.01
C VAL A 102 12.03 1.82 -15.55
N GLY A 103 12.81 2.65 -14.85
CA GLY A 103 13.19 3.99 -15.34
C GLY A 103 14.61 4.13 -15.91
N GLN A 104 15.42 3.06 -15.88
CA GLN A 104 16.81 3.13 -16.33
C GLN A 104 16.94 3.01 -17.85
N LYS A 105 17.99 3.63 -18.39
CA LYS A 105 18.11 4.22 -19.74
C LYS A 105 17.94 3.27 -20.94
N ASP A 106 17.76 1.97 -20.74
CA ASP A 106 17.69 0.97 -21.81
C ASP A 106 16.34 0.21 -21.88
N LEU A 107 15.34 0.60 -21.10
CA LEU A 107 14.00 -0.01 -21.17
C LEU A 107 13.04 0.85 -21.99
N ALA A 108 12.35 0.22 -22.94
CA ALA A 108 11.30 0.83 -23.75
C ALA A 108 10.04 1.08 -22.90
N VAL A 109 10.09 2.13 -22.07
CA VAL A 109 9.00 2.50 -21.18
C VAL A 109 8.25 3.70 -21.74
N VAL A 110 6.97 3.47 -22.03
CA VAL A 110 6.05 4.55 -22.44
C VAL A 110 5.64 5.31 -21.18
N LYS A 111 6.23 6.50 -20.97
CA LYS A 111 5.79 7.43 -19.93
C LYS A 111 4.41 7.98 -20.30
N LYS A 112 3.36 7.48 -19.63
CA LYS A 112 1.96 7.90 -19.88
C LYS A 112 1.57 9.21 -19.19
N THR A 113 2.39 9.70 -18.28
CA THR A 113 2.20 10.98 -17.59
C THR A 113 3.38 11.86 -17.93
N LEU A 114 3.13 12.90 -18.71
CA LEU A 114 4.12 13.91 -19.05
C LEU A 114 4.06 15.03 -18.01
N LEU A 115 5.20 15.44 -17.48
CA LEU A 115 5.31 16.67 -16.71
C LEU A 115 5.41 17.86 -17.68
N LEU A 116 5.12 19.07 -17.22
CA LEU A 116 5.21 20.28 -18.06
C LEU A 116 6.61 20.47 -18.66
N ALA A 117 7.66 20.15 -17.90
CA ALA A 117 9.04 20.18 -18.38
C ALA A 117 9.28 19.18 -19.52
N ASP A 118 8.68 17.99 -19.44
CA ASP A 118 8.77 16.97 -20.50
C ASP A 118 8.01 17.39 -21.77
N ILE A 119 6.96 18.20 -21.65
CA ILE A 119 6.20 18.72 -22.80
C ILE A 119 6.98 19.84 -23.50
N LEU A 120 7.68 20.69 -22.73
CA LEU A 120 8.47 21.79 -23.28
C LEU A 120 9.75 21.32 -23.97
N ASP A 121 10.33 20.20 -23.51
CA ASP A 121 11.53 19.59 -24.09
C ASP A 121 11.20 18.56 -25.20
N ALA A 122 9.92 18.24 -25.40
CA ALA A 122 9.51 17.29 -26.43
C ALA A 122 9.62 17.91 -27.83
N ASP A 123 10.33 17.23 -28.73
CA ASP A 123 10.32 17.54 -30.16
C ASP A 123 8.89 17.48 -30.73
N GLU A 124 8.62 18.31 -31.75
CA GLU A 124 7.35 18.31 -32.45
C GLU A 124 7.04 16.90 -32.98
N ARG A 125 5.91 16.34 -32.54
CA ARG A 125 5.48 15.02 -33.00
C ARG A 125 5.06 15.09 -34.46
N GLU A 126 5.91 14.60 -35.36
CA GLU A 126 5.46 14.15 -36.66
C GLU A 126 4.49 12.98 -36.46
N PHE A 127 3.24 13.17 -36.86
CA PHE A 127 2.22 12.12 -36.82
C PHE A 127 2.64 10.96 -37.72
N ARG A 128 3.30 9.96 -37.15
CA ARG A 128 3.56 8.70 -37.84
C ARG A 128 2.23 7.94 -37.90
N THR A 129 1.83 7.53 -39.11
CA THR A 129 0.68 6.64 -39.28
C THR A 129 1.09 5.27 -38.76
N ASP A 130 0.78 4.99 -37.50
CA ASP A 130 1.07 3.70 -36.90
C ASP A 130 0.22 2.65 -37.60
N ASN A 131 0.85 1.78 -38.39
CA ASN A 131 0.24 0.74 -39.22
C ASN A 131 -0.40 -0.39 -38.38
N VAL A 132 -1.23 -0.05 -37.39
CA VAL A 132 -1.86 -0.98 -36.45
C VAL A 132 -3.05 -1.63 -37.15
N SER A 133 -2.88 -2.86 -37.62
CA SER A 133 -3.99 -3.69 -38.10
C SER A 133 -4.55 -4.54 -36.96
N VAL A 134 -5.78 -4.25 -36.52
CA VAL A 134 -6.50 -5.10 -35.57
C VAL A 134 -7.14 -6.26 -36.32
N ARG A 135 -6.63 -7.49 -36.13
CA ARG A 135 -7.32 -8.70 -36.60
C ARG A 135 -8.04 -9.38 -35.45
N ARG A 136 -9.34 -9.62 -35.64
CA ARG A 136 -10.14 -10.47 -34.76
C ARG A 136 -9.79 -11.92 -35.03
N VAL A 137 -9.25 -12.62 -34.03
CA VAL A 137 -9.04 -14.06 -34.10
C VAL A 137 -10.32 -14.74 -33.61
N SER A 138 -11.00 -15.49 -34.48
CA SER A 138 -12.06 -16.41 -34.08
C SER A 138 -11.46 -17.78 -33.75
N SER A 139 -11.65 -18.25 -32.53
CA SER A 139 -11.28 -19.61 -32.12
C SER A 139 -12.21 -20.60 -32.84
N GLY A 140 -11.65 -21.44 -33.71
CA GLY A 140 -12.33 -22.60 -34.27
C GLY A 140 -12.38 -23.74 -33.25
N SER A 141 -13.48 -24.50 -33.29
CA SER A 141 -13.83 -25.66 -32.46
C SER A 141 -12.82 -26.81 -32.52
#